data_AF-A0A3B8LM07-F1
#
_entry.id   AF-A0A3B8LM07-F1
#
_cell.length_a   1.000
_cell.length_b   1.000
_cell.length_c   1.000
_cell.angle_alpha   90.00
_cell.angle_beta   90.00
_cell.angle_gamma   90.00
#
_symmetry.space_group_name_H-M   'P 1'
#
loop_
_entity.id
_entity.type
_entity.pdbx_description
1 polymer ?
#
loop_
_entity_poly.entity_id
_entity_poly.type
_entity_poly.pdbx_seq_one_letter_code
_entity_poly.pdbx_strand_id
1 'polypeptide(L)'
;MSSLQPPPIPPDIDYQAYYCEENIWRLCQQPQLQVHKSEVVFISNPRRTCALWYQRAAPYPTEPVVWDYHVILLTQTPDNIWQVWDLDTLLGCPLQAEDYFSMTFWGTPRIPAQYAPRFRAVPAELFL
;
A
#
# COMPACT_ATOMS: atom_id res chain seq x y z
N MET A 1 23.18 11.03 -0.21
CA MET A 1 21.75 11.03 0.17
C MET A 1 21.52 9.74 0.93
N SER A 2 21.15 9.80 2.22
CA SER A 2 21.02 8.61 3.07
C SER A 2 19.82 7.78 2.63
N SER A 3 19.98 6.46 2.51
CA SER A 3 18.86 5.53 2.45
C SER A 3 18.00 5.73 3.69
N LEU A 4 16.69 5.98 3.53
CA LEU A 4 15.76 5.87 4.64
C LEU A 4 15.69 4.39 5.01
N GLN A 5 16.01 4.04 6.26
CA GLN A 5 15.73 2.69 6.74
C GLN A 5 14.21 2.49 6.75
N PRO A 6 13.70 1.36 6.25
CA PRO A 6 12.28 1.09 6.28
C PRO A 6 11.81 1.02 7.74
N PRO A 7 10.62 1.55 8.06
CA PRO A 7 10.06 1.35 9.39
C PRO A 7 9.95 -0.16 9.67
N PRO A 8 10.27 -0.62 10.89
CA PRO A 8 10.08 -2.02 11.23
C PRO A 8 8.60 -2.40 11.06
N ILE A 9 8.34 -3.59 10.53
CA ILE A 9 6.98 -4.15 10.57
C ILE A 9 6.67 -4.43 12.04
N PRO A 10 5.48 -4.03 12.54
CA PRO A 10 5.06 -4.39 13.89
C PRO A 10 5.17 -5.91 14.12
N PRO A 11 5.67 -6.37 15.28
CA PRO A 11 5.97 -7.78 15.53
C PRO A 11 4.72 -8.68 15.57
N ASP A 12 3.53 -8.09 15.68
CA ASP A 12 2.22 -8.72 15.65
C ASP A 12 1.61 -8.81 14.24
N ILE A 13 2.32 -8.34 13.22
CA ILE A 13 1.95 -8.44 11.81
C ILE A 13 2.86 -9.44 11.12
N ASP A 14 2.28 -10.55 10.67
CA ASP A 14 2.96 -11.48 9.76
C ASP A 14 3.24 -10.79 8.43
N TYR A 15 4.49 -10.83 8.00
CA TYR A 15 4.92 -10.22 6.75
C TYR A 15 5.85 -11.14 5.97
N GLN A 16 5.50 -11.33 4.70
CA GLN A 16 6.30 -12.02 3.70
C GLN A 16 6.45 -11.12 2.48
N ALA A 17 7.69 -10.73 2.17
CA ALA A 17 7.98 -9.87 1.01
C ALA A 17 7.47 -10.51 -0.28
N TYR A 18 6.85 -9.72 -1.15
CA TYR A 18 6.25 -10.12 -2.43
C TYR A 18 4.98 -11.00 -2.34
N TYR A 19 4.40 -11.14 -1.15
CA TYR A 19 3.09 -11.79 -0.91
C TYR A 19 2.12 -10.77 -0.30
N CYS A 20 2.05 -9.58 -0.91
CA CYS A 20 1.26 -8.46 -0.40
C CYS A 20 -0.23 -8.81 -0.20
N GLU A 21 -0.79 -9.64 -1.08
CA GLU A 21 -2.16 -10.16 -0.96
C GLU A 21 -2.35 -11.01 0.31
N GLU A 22 -1.41 -11.91 0.64
CA GLU A 22 -1.51 -12.73 1.86
C GLU A 22 -1.26 -11.88 3.11
N ASN A 23 -0.33 -10.94 3.06
CA ASN A 23 -0.06 -10.03 4.16
C ASN A 23 -1.32 -9.20 4.48
N ILE A 24 -1.98 -8.66 3.45
CA ILE A 24 -3.24 -7.92 3.62
C ILE A 24 -4.38 -8.84 4.05
N TRP A 25 -4.45 -10.09 3.56
CA TRP A 25 -5.46 -11.06 3.98
C TRP A 25 -5.33 -11.39 5.48
N ARG A 26 -4.10 -11.55 5.99
CA ARG A 26 -3.84 -11.71 7.43
C ARG A 26 -4.17 -10.45 8.20
N LEU A 27 -3.80 -9.28 7.69
CA LEU A 27 -4.08 -8.00 8.33
C LEU A 27 -5.59 -7.76 8.49
N CYS A 28 -6.40 -8.11 7.49
CA CYS A 28 -7.87 -8.01 7.53
C CYS A 28 -8.52 -8.88 8.62
N GLN A 29 -7.82 -9.91 9.13
CA GLN A 29 -8.31 -10.78 10.21
C GLN A 29 -8.04 -10.22 11.59
N GLN A 30 -7.27 -9.12 11.70
CA GLN A 30 -7.00 -8.49 12.98
C GLN A 30 -8.29 -7.85 13.55
N PRO A 31 -8.72 -8.21 14.77
CA PRO A 31 -9.99 -7.74 15.34
C PRO A 31 -10.12 -6.22 15.38
N GLN A 32 -9.02 -5.49 15.62
CA GLN A 32 -9.00 -4.03 15.65
C GLN A 32 -9.30 -3.38 14.30
N LEU A 33 -9.10 -4.08 13.18
CA LEU A 33 -9.36 -3.57 11.82
C LEU A 33 -10.73 -3.98 11.28
N GLN A 34 -11.44 -4.87 11.98
CA GLN A 34 -12.80 -5.32 11.63
C GLN A 34 -13.92 -4.43 12.22
N VAL A 35 -13.55 -3.43 13.03
CA VAL A 35 -14.51 -2.57 13.75
C VAL A 35 -15.17 -1.53 12.84
N HIS A 36 -14.49 -1.15 11.76
CA HIS A 36 -14.91 -0.09 10.86
C HIS A 36 -14.84 -0.53 9.40
N LYS A 37 -15.36 0.32 8.50
CA LYS A 37 -15.32 0.04 7.06
C LYS A 37 -13.88 -0.13 6.59
N SER A 38 -13.63 -1.22 5.87
CA SER A 38 -12.34 -1.53 5.29
C SER A 38 -12.46 -2.05 3.86
N GLU A 39 -11.50 -1.67 3.02
CA GLU A 39 -11.45 -2.02 1.61
C GLU A 39 -10.05 -2.48 1.23
N VAL A 40 -9.95 -3.66 0.64
CA VAL A 40 -8.72 -4.19 0.05
C VAL A 40 -8.58 -3.62 -1.35
N VAL A 41 -7.47 -2.97 -1.63
CA VAL A 41 -7.24 -2.31 -2.93
C VAL A 41 -6.14 -3.04 -3.67
N PHE A 42 -6.52 -3.63 -4.81
CA PHE A 42 -5.58 -4.14 -5.79
C PHE A 42 -5.14 -3.01 -6.72
N ILE A 43 -3.83 -2.90 -6.89
CA ILE A 43 -3.17 -1.88 -7.69
C ILE A 43 -2.46 -2.58 -8.83
N SER A 44 -2.91 -2.41 -10.06
CA SER A 44 -2.27 -2.99 -11.23
C SER A 44 -2.64 -2.18 -12.47
N ASN A 45 -2.16 -2.58 -13.64
CA ASN A 45 -2.56 -2.01 -14.91
C ASN A 45 -2.53 -3.09 -16.00
N PRO A 46 -3.05 -2.84 -17.22
CA PRO A 46 -3.08 -3.86 -18.27
C PRO A 46 -1.70 -4.42 -18.66
N ARG A 47 -0.62 -3.68 -18.37
CA ARG A 47 0.76 -4.10 -18.65
C ARG A 47 1.45 -4.77 -17.47
N ARG A 48 0.82 -4.76 -16.29
CA ARG A 48 1.42 -5.23 -15.03
C ARG A 48 2.76 -4.57 -14.78
N THR A 49 2.77 -3.24 -14.80
CA THR A 49 3.98 -2.45 -14.58
C THR A 49 3.66 -1.16 -13.82
N CYS A 50 3.05 -1.23 -12.63
CA CYS A 50 2.73 -0.03 -11.86
C CYS A 50 3.95 0.54 -11.14
N ALA A 51 4.24 1.83 -11.34
CA ALA A 51 5.31 2.52 -10.62
C ALA A 51 4.80 3.05 -9.27
N LEU A 52 5.40 2.60 -8.17
CA LEU A 52 5.12 3.04 -6.80
C LEU A 52 6.39 3.58 -6.16
N TRP A 53 6.36 4.83 -5.69
CA TRP A 53 7.46 5.46 -4.95
C TRP A 53 7.40 5.14 -3.46
N TYR A 54 8.51 5.39 -2.76
CA TYR A 54 8.64 5.15 -1.33
C TYR A 54 8.35 3.70 -0.92
N GLN A 55 8.86 2.74 -1.69
CA GLN A 55 8.67 1.31 -1.43
C GLN A 55 9.95 0.70 -0.83
N ARG A 56 9.80 -0.26 0.09
CA ARG A 56 10.91 -0.94 0.81
C ARG A 56 11.92 -1.59 -0.13
N ALA A 57 11.46 -2.07 -1.29
CA ALA A 57 12.31 -2.72 -2.28
C ALA A 57 13.10 -1.73 -3.16
N ALA A 58 12.82 -0.43 -3.09
CA ALA A 58 13.58 0.58 -3.82
C ALA A 58 14.95 0.82 -3.14
N PRO A 59 16.03 0.99 -3.92
CA PRO A 59 17.33 1.39 -3.36
C PRO A 59 17.29 2.82 -2.78
N TYR A 60 16.43 3.68 -3.35
CA TYR A 60 16.22 5.05 -2.91
C TYR A 60 14.73 5.40 -2.91
N PRO A 61 14.23 6.19 -1.93
CA PRO A 61 12.81 6.58 -1.88
C PRO A 61 12.32 7.35 -3.11
N THR A 62 13.23 8.04 -3.80
CA THR A 62 12.97 8.82 -5.02
C THR A 62 12.86 7.96 -6.28
N GLU A 63 13.19 6.67 -6.20
CA GLU A 63 13.07 5.72 -7.29
C GLU A 63 11.83 4.83 -7.08
N PRO A 64 11.03 4.58 -8.13
CA PRO A 64 9.88 3.72 -8.01
C PRO A 64 10.29 2.24 -8.04
N VAL A 65 9.50 1.41 -7.37
CA VAL A 65 9.41 -0.02 -7.68
C VAL A 65 8.34 -0.20 -8.76
N VAL A 66 8.66 -1.00 -9.79
CA VAL A 66 7.70 -1.36 -10.82
C VAL A 66 7.09 -2.72 -10.48
N TRP A 67 5.87 -2.68 -9.95
CA TRP A 67 5.11 -3.86 -9.54
C TRP A 67 4.25 -4.40 -10.69
N ASP A 68 4.09 -5.72 -10.77
CA ASP A 68 3.10 -6.34 -11.63
C ASP A 68 1.68 -6.13 -11.07
N TYR A 69 1.54 -6.27 -9.77
CA TYR A 69 0.46 -5.73 -8.96
C TYR A 69 0.95 -5.47 -7.53
N HIS A 70 0.19 -4.68 -6.77
CA HIS A 70 0.39 -4.48 -5.34
C HIS A 70 -0.96 -4.50 -4.63
N VAL A 71 -0.98 -4.87 -3.34
CA VAL A 71 -2.20 -4.91 -2.53
C VAL A 71 -1.99 -4.13 -1.26
N ILE A 72 -2.93 -3.22 -0.98
CA ILE A 72 -2.98 -2.41 0.24
C ILE A 72 -4.35 -2.56 0.91
N LEU A 73 -4.44 -2.18 2.18
CA LEU A 73 -5.70 -2.12 2.91
C LEU A 73 -6.05 -0.67 3.25
N LEU A 74 -7.27 -0.26 2.91
CA LEU A 74 -7.90 0.97 3.40
C LEU A 74 -8.76 0.66 4.61
N THR A 75 -8.66 1.49 5.65
CA THR A 75 -9.51 1.42 6.85
C THR A 75 -10.03 2.81 7.21
N GLN A 76 -11.24 2.89 7.77
CA GLN A 76 -11.74 4.13 8.37
C GLN A 76 -11.48 4.15 9.88
N THR A 77 -11.03 5.30 10.37
CA THR A 77 -11.03 5.60 11.82
C THR A 77 -12.47 5.92 12.30
N PRO A 78 -12.72 5.98 13.63
CA PRO A 78 -14.00 6.43 14.17
C PRO A 78 -14.47 7.79 13.66
N ASP A 79 -13.53 8.67 13.31
CA ASP A 79 -13.79 10.02 12.79
C ASP A 79 -14.01 10.04 11.26
N ASN A 80 -14.21 8.88 10.63
CA ASN A 80 -14.38 8.70 9.17
C ASN A 80 -13.17 9.13 8.33
N ILE A 81 -11.96 9.13 8.92
CA ILE A 81 -10.72 9.41 8.19
C ILE A 81 -10.20 8.11 7.58
N TRP A 82 -9.91 8.14 6.29
CA TRP A 82 -9.33 6.99 5.59
C TRP A 82 -7.81 6.90 5.82
N GLN A 83 -7.36 5.71 6.17
CA GLN A 83 -5.95 5.36 6.34
C GLN A 83 -5.58 4.19 5.44
N VAL A 84 -4.36 4.22 4.91
CA VAL A 84 -3.73 3.15 4.14
C VAL A 84 -2.78 2.35 5.02
N TRP A 85 -2.93 1.04 4.93
CA TRP A 85 -1.96 0.05 5.38
C TRP A 85 -1.28 -0.53 4.15
N ASP A 86 -0.06 -0.06 3.90
CA ASP A 86 0.87 -0.62 2.94
C ASP A 86 2.09 -1.11 3.72
N LEU A 87 2.25 -2.42 3.85
CA LEU A 87 3.38 -2.99 4.60
C LEU A 87 4.70 -2.87 3.85
N ASP A 88 4.65 -2.52 2.55
CA ASP A 88 5.80 -2.31 1.69
C ASP A 88 6.18 -0.81 1.55
N THR A 89 5.51 0.11 2.25
CA THR A 89 5.85 1.54 2.22
C THR A 89 6.99 1.93 3.16
N LEU A 90 7.71 3.00 2.79
CA LEU A 90 8.69 3.71 3.61
C LEU A 90 8.09 4.89 4.37
N LEU A 91 6.83 5.25 4.10
CA LEU A 91 6.18 6.48 4.62
C LEU A 91 5.64 6.34 6.06
N GLY A 92 5.67 5.13 6.63
CA GLY A 92 4.97 4.79 7.85
C GLY A 92 3.63 4.09 7.57
N CYS A 93 3.15 3.33 8.55
CA CYS A 93 1.95 2.50 8.41
C CYS A 93 1.27 2.35 9.79
N PRO A 94 -0.04 2.66 9.91
CA PRO A 94 -0.90 3.25 8.88
C PRO A 94 -0.55 4.71 8.58
N LEU A 95 -0.95 5.19 7.41
CA LEU A 95 -0.81 6.60 6.99
C LEU A 95 -2.15 7.12 6.47
N GLN A 96 -2.43 8.42 6.58
CA GLN A 96 -3.63 9.00 5.97
C GLN A 96 -3.62 8.76 4.44
N ALA A 97 -4.78 8.41 3.89
CA ALA A 97 -4.86 7.99 2.49
C ALA A 97 -4.39 9.08 1.50
N GLU A 98 -4.73 10.35 1.76
CA GLU A 98 -4.31 11.48 0.91
C GLU A 98 -2.78 11.62 0.84
N ASP A 99 -2.10 11.53 2.00
CA ASP A 99 -0.64 11.57 2.07
C ASP A 99 -0.01 10.36 1.36
N TYR A 100 -0.56 9.15 1.56
CA TYR A 100 -0.08 7.96 0.88
C TYR A 100 -0.19 8.09 -0.65
N PHE A 101 -1.38 8.41 -1.17
CA PHE A 101 -1.58 8.46 -2.62
C PHE A 101 -0.77 9.58 -3.27
N SER A 102 -0.65 10.74 -2.60
CA SER A 102 0.14 11.85 -3.10
C SER A 102 1.64 11.52 -3.14
N MET A 103 2.20 10.85 -2.15
CA MET A 103 3.62 10.51 -2.14
C MET A 103 3.96 9.29 -3.00
N THR A 104 3.14 8.23 -2.96
CA THR A 104 3.42 6.96 -3.66
C THR A 104 3.19 7.05 -5.16
N PHE A 105 2.23 7.85 -5.63
CA PHE A 105 1.90 7.95 -7.06
C PHE A 105 2.12 9.35 -7.65
N TRP A 106 2.48 10.34 -6.84
CA TRP A 106 2.45 11.76 -7.23
C TRP A 106 3.71 12.52 -6.77
N GLY A 107 4.88 12.12 -7.29
CA GLY A 107 6.14 12.86 -7.16
C GLY A 107 6.92 12.94 -8.48
N THR A 108 6.62 13.93 -9.34
CA THR A 108 7.41 14.50 -10.47
C THR A 108 8.20 13.56 -11.44
N PRO A 109 8.07 13.64 -12.79
CA PRO A 109 7.00 14.15 -13.66
C PRO A 109 5.96 13.04 -13.96
N ARG A 110 4.83 13.44 -14.57
CA ARG A 110 3.70 12.60 -15.03
C ARG A 110 4.12 11.15 -15.32
N ILE A 111 3.71 10.22 -14.46
CA ILE A 111 3.97 8.79 -14.64
C ILE A 111 3.60 8.42 -16.08
N PRO A 112 4.53 7.86 -16.89
CA PRO A 112 4.20 7.41 -18.24
C PRO A 112 2.97 6.50 -18.22
N ALA A 113 2.08 6.61 -19.22
CA ALA A 113 0.80 5.90 -19.20
C ALA A 113 0.94 4.37 -19.03
N GLN A 114 2.05 3.79 -19.48
CA GLN A 114 2.35 2.37 -19.29
C GLN A 114 2.63 1.98 -17.83
N TYR A 115 3.02 2.95 -16.99
CA TYR A 115 3.29 2.75 -15.58
C TYR A 115 2.20 3.27 -14.64
N ALA A 116 1.19 3.93 -15.20
CA ALA A 116 0.09 4.48 -14.42
C ALA A 116 -0.76 3.36 -13.79
N PRO A 117 -1.06 3.43 -12.49
CA PRO A 117 -1.88 2.42 -11.81
C PRO A 117 -3.36 2.56 -12.14
N ARG A 118 -4.07 1.44 -12.01
CA ARG A 118 -5.52 1.38 -11.83
C ARG A 118 -5.78 0.70 -10.48
N PHE A 119 -6.90 1.07 -9.88
CA PHE A 119 -7.27 0.62 -8.54
C PHE A 119 -8.56 -0.18 -8.61
N ARG A 120 -8.59 -1.34 -7.97
CA ARG A 120 -9.79 -2.12 -7.74
C ARG A 120 -9.96 -2.29 -6.24
N ALA A 121 -10.94 -1.57 -5.67
CA ALA A 121 -11.35 -1.75 -4.29
C ALA A 121 -12.31 -2.94 -4.18
N VAL A 122 -12.13 -3.73 -3.12
CA VAL A 122 -12.98 -4.85 -2.73
C VAL A 122 -13.27 -4.71 -1.24
N PRO A 123 -14.53 -4.75 -0.78
CA PRO A 123 -14.83 -4.81 0.65
C PRO A 123 -14.01 -5.90 1.34
N ALA A 124 -13.38 -5.60 2.47
CA ALA A 124 -12.50 -6.58 3.14
C ALA A 124 -13.24 -7.89 3.50
N GLU A 125 -14.53 -7.79 3.84
CA GLU A 125 -15.41 -8.94 4.10
C GLU A 125 -15.57 -9.90 2.90
N LEU A 126 -15.42 -9.41 1.65
CA LEU A 126 -15.49 -10.24 0.44
C LEU A 126 -14.13 -10.79 0.02
N PHE A 127 -13.05 -10.30 0.63
CA PHE A 127 -11.69 -10.77 0.39
C PHE A 127 -11.27 -11.91 1.32
N LEU A 128 -11.93 -12.02 2.48
CA LEU A 128 -11.69 -13.06 3.48
C LEU A 128 -12.23 -14.43 3.07
#